data_AF-A0A256XHF5-F1
#
_entry.id   AF-A0A256XHF5-F1
#
_cell.length_a   1.000
_cell.length_b   1.000
_cell.length_c   1.000
_cell.angle_alpha   90.00
_cell.angle_beta   90.00
_cell.angle_gamma   90.00
#
_symmetry.space_group_name_H-M   'P 1'
#
loop_
_entity.id
_entity.type
_entity.pdbx_description
1 polymer ?
#
loop_
_entity_poly.entity_id
_entity_poly.type
_entity_poly.pdbx_seq_one_letter_code
_entity_poly.pdbx_strand_id
1 'polypeptide(L)'
;MGEELKIYVKGEVDLDRTPDFMSTGVPEIDDFLKISYGTVSMFFGTPFSGKTTICLSIALNELAKNKKVLYIDSENGVFPSRIHQMASRSKIGNLNNLKLLKLYSLNEVLKYAKNFMNNYDIVIIDSFSRPFLKSLSV
;
A
#
# COMPACT_ATOMS: atom_id res chain seq x y z
N MET A 1 4.47 -19.99 41.63
CA MET A 1 3.42 -19.69 40.63
C MET A 1 4.13 -19.71 39.30
N GLY A 2 4.01 -20.80 38.53
CA GLY A 2 4.79 -20.96 37.31
C GLY A 2 4.23 -20.04 36.23
N GLU A 3 5.09 -19.23 35.62
CA GLU A 3 4.70 -18.54 34.38
C GLU A 3 4.46 -19.62 33.31
N GLU A 4 3.26 -19.60 32.74
CA GLU A 4 2.88 -20.50 31.68
C GLU A 4 3.72 -20.17 30.44
N LEU A 5 4.50 -21.15 29.98
CA LEU A 5 5.42 -20.96 28.86
C LEU A 5 4.59 -20.83 27.58
N LYS A 6 4.39 -19.58 27.10
CA LYS A 6 3.71 -19.35 25.81
C LYS A 6 4.59 -19.87 24.67
N ILE A 7 4.19 -20.99 24.08
CA ILE A 7 4.82 -21.55 22.88
C ILE A 7 4.25 -20.79 21.68
N TYR A 8 5.08 -20.00 21.01
CA TYR A 8 4.70 -19.35 19.76
C TYR A 8 5.10 -20.21 18.56
N VAL A 9 4.15 -20.51 17.68
CA VAL A 9 4.40 -21.23 16.43
C VAL A 9 4.72 -20.23 15.32
N LYS A 10 5.70 -20.52 14.46
CA LYS A 10 6.00 -19.66 13.31
C LYS A 10 4.78 -19.55 12.40
N GLY A 11 4.25 -18.33 12.26
CA GLY A 11 3.04 -18.04 11.48
C GLY A 11 1.76 -17.99 12.32
N GLU A 12 1.84 -18.16 13.63
CA GLU A 12 0.75 -17.92 14.56
C GLU A 12 0.33 -16.44 14.54
N VAL A 13 -0.98 -16.21 14.59
CA VAL A 13 -1.58 -14.87 14.57
C VAL A 13 -2.24 -14.64 15.92
N ASP A 14 -1.98 -13.48 16.51
CA ASP A 14 -2.64 -13.03 17.73
C ASP A 14 -4.11 -12.69 17.45
N LEU A 15 -5.03 -13.49 18.00
CA LEU A 15 -6.48 -13.33 17.82
C LEU A 15 -7.06 -12.16 18.63
N ASP A 16 -6.35 -11.72 19.69
CA ASP A 16 -6.79 -10.61 20.55
C ASP A 16 -6.31 -9.25 20.00
N ARG A 17 -5.51 -9.26 18.92
CA ARG A 17 -5.03 -8.05 18.28
C ARG A 17 -6.20 -7.27 17.67
N THR A 18 -6.43 -6.08 18.19
CA THR A 18 -7.32 -5.11 17.55
C THR A 18 -6.65 -4.54 16.28
N PRO A 19 -7.31 -4.61 15.12
CA PRO A 19 -6.74 -4.09 13.89
C PRO A 19 -6.76 -2.56 13.89
N ASP A 20 -5.62 -1.97 13.53
CA ASP A 20 -5.56 -0.57 13.13
C ASP A 20 -5.99 -0.44 11.66
N PHE A 21 -6.63 0.69 11.32
CA PHE A 21 -7.14 0.94 9.98
C PHE A 21 -6.42 2.11 9.29
N MET A 22 -6.18 1.94 7.98
CA MET A 22 -5.68 2.99 7.11
C MET A 22 -6.77 4.01 6.79
N SER A 23 -6.38 5.25 6.53
CA SER A 23 -7.32 6.28 6.06
C SER A 23 -7.20 6.50 4.56
N THR A 24 -8.35 6.57 3.89
CA THR A 24 -8.49 7.01 2.50
C THR A 24 -8.58 8.53 2.38
N GLY A 25 -8.75 9.25 3.49
CA GLY A 25 -9.03 10.68 3.54
C GLY A 25 -10.51 11.03 3.34
N VAL A 26 -11.39 10.03 3.22
CA VAL A 26 -12.85 10.18 3.11
C VAL A 26 -13.49 9.36 4.24
N PRO A 27 -14.01 9.98 5.31
CA PRO A 27 -14.51 9.27 6.49
C PRO A 27 -15.58 8.21 6.18
N GLU A 28 -16.46 8.46 5.22
CA GLU A 28 -17.51 7.54 4.81
C GLU A 28 -16.94 6.28 4.14
N ILE A 29 -15.85 6.43 3.38
CA ILE A 29 -15.15 5.29 2.78
C ILE A 29 -14.35 4.54 3.84
N ASP A 30 -13.75 5.26 4.79
CA ASP A 30 -12.99 4.65 5.90
C ASP A 30 -13.88 3.77 6.78
N ASP A 31 -15.07 4.24 7.12
CA ASP A 31 -16.06 3.46 7.88
C ASP A 31 -16.61 2.27 7.09
N PHE A 32 -16.80 2.43 5.77
CA PHE A 32 -17.30 1.35 4.93
C PHE A 32 -16.25 0.25 4.67
N LEU A 33 -15.02 0.62 4.31
CA LEU A 33 -13.99 -0.33 3.88
C LEU A 33 -13.18 -0.93 5.02
N LYS A 34 -12.89 -0.15 6.07
CA LYS A 34 -12.06 -0.57 7.23
C LYS A 34 -10.80 -1.34 6.81
N ILE A 35 -9.99 -0.72 5.96
CA ILE A 35 -8.77 -1.32 5.40
C ILE A 35 -7.74 -1.50 6.52
N SER A 36 -7.50 -2.74 6.94
CA SER A 36 -6.64 -3.05 8.08
C SER A 36 -5.17 -3.13 7.69
N TYR A 37 -4.27 -2.62 8.54
CA TYR A 37 -2.84 -2.94 8.38
C TYR A 37 -2.58 -4.44 8.53
N GLY A 38 -1.48 -4.91 7.93
CA GLY A 38 -1.12 -6.33 7.96
C GLY A 38 -1.96 -7.23 7.04
N THR A 39 -2.87 -6.65 6.25
CA THR A 39 -3.66 -7.38 5.25
C THR A 39 -3.29 -6.96 3.84
N VAL A 40 -3.61 -7.82 2.87
CA VAL A 40 -3.55 -7.47 1.43
C VAL A 40 -4.95 -7.12 0.97
N SER A 41 -5.16 -5.86 0.56
CA SER A 41 -6.43 -5.38 0.00
C SER A 41 -6.26 -5.08 -1.48
N MET A 42 -7.23 -5.50 -2.30
CA MET A 42 -7.21 -5.31 -3.76
C MET A 42 -8.38 -4.44 -4.21
N PHE A 43 -8.07 -3.33 -4.87
CA PHE A 43 -9.04 -2.52 -5.60
C PHE A 43 -9.05 -2.92 -7.08
N PHE A 44 -10.18 -3.44 -7.56
CA PHE A 44 -10.37 -3.85 -8.95
C PHE A 44 -11.54 -3.09 -9.60
N GLY A 45 -11.56 -3.00 -10.93
CA GLY A 45 -12.60 -2.30 -11.67
C GLY A 45 -12.11 -1.74 -13.02
N THR A 46 -13.03 -1.20 -13.80
CA THR A 46 -12.79 -0.63 -15.13
C THR A 46 -11.78 0.52 -15.12
N PRO A 47 -11.09 0.82 -16.25
CA PRO A 47 -10.25 2.01 -16.36
C PRO A 47 -11.01 3.28 -15.93
N PHE A 48 -10.28 4.24 -15.35
CA PHE A 48 -10.83 5.52 -14.87
C PHE A 48 -11.85 5.45 -13.71
N SER A 49 -12.07 4.27 -13.11
CA SER A 49 -12.95 4.10 -11.93
C SER A 49 -12.42 4.69 -10.61
N GLY A 50 -11.25 5.34 -10.62
CA GLY A 50 -10.66 5.98 -9.44
C GLY A 50 -9.65 5.15 -8.63
N LYS A 51 -9.32 3.92 -9.03
CA LYS A 51 -8.36 3.03 -8.32
C LYS A 51 -7.02 3.70 -7.98
N THR A 52 -6.32 4.24 -8.97
CA THR A 52 -5.07 4.98 -8.75
C THR A 52 -5.27 6.20 -7.85
N THR A 53 -6.42 6.86 -7.93
CA THR A 53 -6.72 8.03 -7.08
C THR A 53 -6.91 7.62 -5.62
N ILE A 54 -7.66 6.55 -5.32
CA ILE A 54 -7.82 6.08 -3.94
C ILE A 54 -6.49 5.54 -3.39
N CYS A 55 -5.70 4.82 -4.18
CA CYS A 55 -4.35 4.37 -3.80
C CYS A 55 -3.42 5.55 -3.46
N LEU A 56 -3.37 6.59 -4.29
CA LEU A 56 -2.61 7.80 -3.99
C LEU A 56 -3.14 8.54 -2.76
N SER A 57 -4.45 8.56 -2.56
CA SER A 57 -5.07 9.19 -1.39
C SER A 57 -4.64 8.47 -0.11
N ILE A 58 -4.72 7.13 -0.09
CA ILE A 58 -4.23 6.32 1.04
C ILE A 58 -2.74 6.59 1.27
N ALA A 59 -1.91 6.53 0.23
CA ALA A 59 -0.47 6.79 0.34
C ALA A 59 -0.17 8.12 1.04
N LEU A 60 -0.90 9.18 0.67
CA LEU A 60 -0.70 10.52 1.20
C LEU A 60 -1.25 10.68 2.63
N ASN A 61 -2.42 10.13 2.94
CA ASN A 61 -2.96 10.18 4.30
C ASN A 61 -2.08 9.43 5.29
N GLU A 62 -1.50 8.32 4.86
CA GLU A 62 -0.61 7.51 5.69
C GLU A 62 0.76 8.14 5.85
N LEU A 63 1.26 8.80 4.80
CA LEU A 63 2.42 9.66 4.87
C LEU A 63 2.21 10.81 5.88
N ALA A 64 1.01 11.39 5.95
CA ALA A 64 0.67 12.43 6.94
C ALA A 64 0.71 11.91 8.39
N LYS A 65 0.51 10.60 8.59
CA LYS A 65 0.73 9.89 9.86
C LYS A 65 2.20 9.51 10.09
N ASN A 66 3.12 10.09 9.32
CA ASN A 66 4.57 9.84 9.36
C ASN A 66 4.97 8.39 9.01
N LYS A 67 4.12 7.66 8.26
CA LYS A 67 4.43 6.31 7.79
C LYS A 67 5.37 6.34 6.58
N LYS A 68 6.18 5.28 6.43
CA LYS A 68 7.01 5.02 5.25
C LYS A 68 6.17 4.31 4.20
N VAL A 69 6.05 4.92 3.03
CA VAL A 69 5.19 4.46 1.95
C VAL A 69 6.03 4.12 0.72
N LEU A 70 5.85 2.90 0.21
CA LEU A 70 6.37 2.47 -1.08
C LEU A 70 5.21 2.37 -2.07
N TYR A 71 5.28 3.15 -3.15
CA TYR A 71 4.35 3.10 -4.26
C TYR A 71 5.06 2.53 -5.49
N ILE A 72 4.57 1.42 -6.02
CA ILE A 72 5.07 0.79 -7.24
C ILE A 72 4.05 1.05 -8.35
N ASP A 73 4.42 1.86 -9.33
CA ASP A 73 3.65 2.10 -10.56
C ASP A 73 4.18 1.17 -11.66
N SER A 74 3.35 0.22 -12.10
CA SER A 74 3.70 -0.74 -13.15
C SER A 74 3.14 -0.38 -14.52
N GLU A 75 2.34 0.67 -14.60
CA GLU A 75 1.65 1.08 -15.83
C GLU A 75 2.15 2.42 -16.36
N ASN A 76 3.08 3.06 -15.64
CA ASN A 76 3.54 4.43 -15.90
C ASN A 76 2.38 5.45 -15.82
N GLY A 77 1.36 5.15 -14.98
CA GLY A 77 0.16 5.97 -14.83
C GLY A 77 0.29 7.07 -13.79
N VAL A 78 1.31 6.99 -12.91
CA VAL A 78 1.50 7.93 -11.80
C VAL A 78 2.64 8.90 -12.13
N PHE A 79 2.31 10.18 -12.13
CA PHE A 79 3.25 11.27 -12.37
C PHE A 79 3.54 12.02 -11.06
N PRO A 80 4.79 12.46 -10.82
CA PRO A 80 5.13 13.28 -9.65
C PRO A 80 4.26 14.53 -9.51
N SER A 81 3.88 15.15 -10.62
CA SER A 81 2.97 16.31 -10.63
C SER A 81 1.62 16.02 -9.97
N ARG A 82 1.07 14.80 -10.17
CA ARG A 82 -0.19 14.37 -9.54
C ARG A 82 -0.02 14.20 -8.03
N ILE A 83 1.10 13.61 -7.60
CA ILE A 83 1.44 13.45 -6.18
C ILE A 83 1.55 14.83 -5.52
N HIS A 84 2.33 15.74 -6.10
CA HIS A 84 2.47 17.11 -5.58
C HIS A 84 1.13 17.83 -5.51
N GLN A 85 0.32 17.76 -6.56
CA GLN A 85 -1.01 18.37 -6.58
C GLN A 85 -1.91 17.86 -5.44
N MET A 86 -1.95 16.55 -5.22
CA MET A 86 -2.77 15.95 -4.16
C MET A 86 -2.21 16.25 -2.76
N ALA A 87 -0.88 16.23 -2.60
CA ALA A 87 -0.21 16.57 -1.36
C ALA A 87 -0.46 18.03 -0.95
N SER A 88 -0.36 18.97 -1.88
CA SER A 88 -0.66 20.39 -1.62
C SER A 88 -2.10 20.61 -1.16
N ARG A 89 -3.07 19.94 -1.78
CA ARG A 89 -4.49 20.02 -1.38
C ARG A 89 -4.72 19.45 0.02
N SER A 90 -3.96 18.43 0.39
CA SER A 90 -4.06 17.76 1.69
C SER A 90 -3.13 18.37 2.76
N LYS A 91 -2.46 19.49 2.45
CA LYS A 91 -1.49 20.18 3.33
C LYS A 91 -0.32 19.30 3.79
N ILE A 92 0.08 18.32 2.98
CA ILE A 92 1.22 17.45 3.24
C ILE A 92 2.48 18.13 2.71
N GLY A 93 3.30 18.66 3.62
CA GLY A 93 4.48 19.46 3.26
C GLY A 93 5.75 18.65 2.97
N ASN A 94 5.81 17.38 3.38
CA ASN A 94 7.02 16.57 3.27
C ASN A 94 6.71 15.20 2.64
N LEU A 95 7.42 14.88 1.54
CA LEU A 95 7.28 13.62 0.80
C LEU A 95 8.46 12.66 0.98
N ASN A 96 9.40 12.93 1.90
CA ASN A 96 10.65 12.16 2.04
C ASN A 96 10.43 10.66 2.32
N ASN A 97 9.35 10.34 3.04
CA ASN A 97 8.95 8.98 3.41
C ASN A 97 8.12 8.27 2.32
N LEU A 98 7.82 8.93 1.20
CA LEU A 98 7.18 8.32 0.04
C LEU A 98 8.23 7.99 -1.02
N LYS A 99 8.30 6.73 -1.43
CA LYS A 99 9.11 6.29 -2.58
C LYS A 99 8.19 5.84 -3.70
N LEU A 100 8.32 6.47 -4.87
CA LEU A 100 7.68 6.04 -6.10
C LEU A 100 8.69 5.25 -6.94
N LEU A 101 8.40 4.00 -7.24
CA LEU A 101 9.16 3.16 -8.17
C LEU A 101 8.33 2.88 -9.41
N LYS A 102 8.98 2.87 -10.58
CA LYS A 102 8.35 2.48 -11.84
C LYS A 102 8.92 1.15 -12.28
N LEU A 103 8.16 0.06 -12.09
CA LEU A 103 8.62 -1.32 -12.30
C LEU A 103 7.65 -2.04 -13.24
N TYR A 104 8.13 -2.51 -14.38
CA TYR A 104 7.26 -2.98 -15.48
C TYR A 104 7.24 -4.50 -15.65
N SER A 105 8.10 -5.22 -14.93
CA SER A 105 8.17 -6.68 -14.98
C SER A 105 7.76 -7.30 -13.65
N LEU A 106 7.13 -8.48 -13.72
CA LEU A 106 6.77 -9.24 -12.51
C LEU A 106 8.01 -9.56 -11.66
N ASN A 107 9.13 -9.91 -12.31
CA ASN A 107 10.38 -10.23 -11.63
C ASN A 107 10.92 -9.07 -10.80
N GLU A 108 10.86 -7.84 -11.32
CA GLU A 108 11.26 -6.65 -10.55
C GLU A 108 10.33 -6.43 -9.36
N VAL A 109 9.01 -6.49 -9.57
CA VAL A 109 8.02 -6.34 -8.49
C VAL A 109 8.26 -7.38 -7.39
N LEU A 110 8.46 -8.65 -7.74
CA LEU A 110 8.73 -9.74 -6.79
C LEU A 110 10.10 -9.58 -6.09
N LYS A 111 11.13 -9.12 -6.82
CA LYS A 111 12.43 -8.83 -6.21
C LYS A 111 12.32 -7.70 -5.18
N TYR A 112 11.54 -6.66 -5.47
CA TYR A 112 11.29 -5.59 -4.52
C TYR A 112 10.45 -6.07 -3.33
N ALA A 113 9.44 -6.90 -3.62
CA ALA A 113 8.59 -7.55 -2.62
C ALA A 113 9.44 -8.30 -1.59
N LYS A 114 10.32 -9.17 -2.06
CA LYS A 114 11.15 -10.05 -1.23
C LYS A 114 12.15 -9.30 -0.35
N ASN A 115 12.76 -8.24 -0.86
CA ASN A 115 13.95 -7.65 -0.23
C ASN A 115 13.69 -6.34 0.50
N PHE A 116 12.63 -5.60 0.14
CA PHE A 116 12.49 -4.21 0.59
C PHE A 116 11.15 -3.88 1.23
N MET A 117 10.09 -4.67 1.06
CA MET A 117 8.76 -4.32 1.60
C MET A 117 8.75 -4.18 3.13
N ASN A 118 9.54 -4.97 3.85
CA ASN A 118 9.64 -4.90 5.31
C ASN A 118 10.22 -3.57 5.83
N ASN A 119 10.78 -2.72 4.95
CA ASN A 119 11.30 -1.40 5.32
C ASN A 119 10.23 -0.30 5.27
N TYR A 120 9.01 -0.63 4.83
CA TYR A 120 7.90 0.28 4.64
C TYR A 120 6.71 -0.17 5.48
N ASP A 121 5.95 0.78 5.99
CA ASP A 121 4.71 0.50 6.72
C ASP A 121 3.58 0.13 5.75
N ILE A 122 3.64 0.66 4.52
CA ILE A 122 2.64 0.46 3.48
C ILE A 122 3.32 0.29 2.13
N VAL A 123 2.84 -0.70 1.39
CA VAL A 123 3.26 -0.97 0.01
C VAL A 123 2.03 -0.99 -0.88
N ILE A 124 2.05 -0.18 -1.92
CA ILE A 124 1.00 -0.11 -2.95
C ILE A 124 1.59 -0.55 -4.27
N ILE A 125 0.89 -1.43 -4.97
CA ILE A 125 1.26 -1.91 -6.31
C ILE A 125 0.12 -1.56 -7.28
N ASP A 126 0.36 -0.59 -8.16
CA ASP A 126 -0.62 -0.06 -9.11
C ASP A 126 -0.09 -0.20 -10.56
N SER A 127 -0.42 -1.25 -11.30
CA SER A 127 -1.21 -2.42 -10.92
C SER A 127 -0.32 -3.67 -10.74
N PHE A 128 -0.80 -4.66 -9.99
CA PHE A 128 -0.14 -5.97 -9.99
C PHE A 128 -0.49 -6.78 -11.25
N SER A 129 -1.71 -6.62 -11.77
CA SER A 129 -2.25 -7.47 -12.84
C SER A 129 -1.48 -7.38 -14.15
N ARG A 130 -1.02 -6.19 -14.56
CA ARG A 130 -0.36 -6.01 -15.86
C ARG A 130 0.99 -6.73 -15.98
N PRO A 131 1.96 -6.55 -15.05
CA PRO A 131 3.21 -7.32 -15.10
C PRO A 131 2.98 -8.83 -14.94
N PHE A 132 1.98 -9.23 -14.14
CA PHE A 132 1.61 -10.64 -14.00
C PHE A 132 1.09 -11.25 -15.31
N LEU A 133 0.09 -10.64 -15.95
CA LEU A 133 -0.47 -11.12 -17.21
C LEU A 133 0.58 -11.17 -18.33
N LYS A 134 1.43 -10.14 -18.42
CA LYS A 134 2.55 -10.12 -19.37
C LYS A 134 3.52 -11.29 -19.16
N SER A 135 3.70 -11.76 -17.93
CA SER A 135 4.57 -12.91 -17.64
C SER A 135 3.98 -14.26 -18.06
N LEU A 136 2.66 -14.33 -18.25
CA LEU A 136 1.96 -15.54 -18.72
C LEU A 136 1.90 -15.61 -20.25
N SER A 137 1.93 -14.46 -20.91
CA SER A 137 2.10 -14.34 -22.36
C SER A 137 3.57 -14.56 -22.74
N VAL A 138 3.99 -15.83 -22.82
CA VAL A 138 5.29 -16.22 -23.39
C VAL A 138 5.37 -15.77 -24.85
#